data_AF-A0AAD4FTH5-F1
#
_entry.id   AF-A0AAD4FTH5-F1
#
_cell.length_a   1.000
_cell.length_b   1.000
_cell.length_c   1.000
_cell.angle_alpha   90.00
_cell.angle_beta   90.00
_cell.angle_gamma   90.00
#
_symmetry.space_group_name_H-M   'P 1'
#
loop_
_entity.id
_entity.type
_entity.pdbx_description
1 polymer ?
#
loop_
_entity_poly.entity_id
_entity_poly.type
_entity_poly.pdbx_seq_one_letter_code
_entity_poly.pdbx_strand_id
1 'polypeptide(L)'
;MKLSHLILFSIASIAVFYIQLWDDSIVTPLHLSLLAICLAYAIYIKNINMAHIAGFILLITGVNQAVFEIGLVNSITPDSSAFLQGLLIYGTNLLFSFVLASVLIFRVQLSRKISHSKNIELTHFDGIFHWVFIYIAIINFLILLEHLAYVLFDLKSWTFIYDNFEGLVYIAWAVSCGALLTMMICSSKDNRRDEAGAL
;
A
#
# COMPACT_ATOMS: atom_id res chain seq x y z
N MET A 1 -1.59 7.32 -26.07
CA MET A 1 -2.51 6.96 -24.97
C MET A 1 -2.61 8.11 -23.99
N LYS A 2 -3.83 8.47 -23.54
CA LYS A 2 -4.01 9.38 -22.39
C LYS A 2 -3.47 8.69 -21.13
N LEU A 3 -2.92 9.47 -20.19
CA LEU A 3 -2.37 8.97 -18.92
C LEU A 3 -3.36 8.06 -18.17
N SER A 4 -4.63 8.46 -18.12
CA SER A 4 -5.70 7.67 -17.49
C SER A 4 -5.87 6.27 -18.09
N HIS A 5 -5.73 6.10 -19.41
CA HIS A 5 -5.80 4.77 -20.03
C HIS A 5 -4.59 3.90 -19.69
N LEU A 6 -3.41 4.50 -19.54
CA LEU A 6 -2.20 3.77 -19.12
C LEU A 6 -2.35 3.28 -17.68
N ILE A 7 -2.80 4.16 -16.78
CA ILE A 7 -3.07 3.82 -15.38
C ILE A 7 -4.07 2.65 -15.30
N LEU A 8 -5.20 2.78 -16.00
CA LEU A 8 -6.23 1.74 -15.99
C LEU A 8 -5.72 0.42 -16.55
N PHE A 9 -4.98 0.43 -17.66
CA PHE A 9 -4.45 -0.77 -18.28
C PHE A 9 -3.41 -1.47 -17.39
N SER A 10 -2.52 -0.71 -16.76
CA SER A 10 -1.53 -1.25 -15.81
C SER A 10 -2.19 -1.84 -14.57
N ILE A 11 -3.19 -1.16 -13.99
CA ILE A 11 -3.96 -1.69 -12.86
C ILE A 11 -4.69 -2.97 -13.26
N ALA A 12 -5.41 -2.98 -14.39
CA ALA A 12 -6.13 -4.15 -14.85
C ALA A 12 -5.19 -5.34 -15.10
N SER A 13 -4.02 -5.10 -15.70
CA SER A 13 -3.03 -6.14 -15.98
C SER A 13 -2.49 -6.78 -14.69
N ILE A 14 -2.15 -5.96 -13.69
CA ILE A 14 -1.66 -6.50 -12.41
C ILE A 14 -2.78 -7.17 -11.61
N ALA A 15 -4.00 -6.62 -11.65
CA ALA A 15 -5.14 -7.25 -10.98
C ALA A 15 -5.40 -8.66 -11.52
N VAL A 16 -5.39 -8.85 -12.84
CA VAL A 16 -5.50 -10.17 -13.47
C VAL A 16 -4.36 -11.10 -13.05
N PHE A 17 -3.13 -10.58 -12.95
CA PHE A 17 -1.98 -11.36 -12.51
C PHE A 17 -2.08 -11.80 -11.04
N TYR A 18 -2.47 -10.90 -10.12
CA TYR A 18 -2.59 -11.22 -8.70
C TYR A 18 -3.77 -12.15 -8.40
N ILE A 19 -4.88 -12.04 -9.14
CA ILE A 19 -6.02 -12.96 -9.02
C ILE A 19 -5.61 -14.41 -9.28
N GLN A 20 -4.61 -14.65 -10.14
CA GLN A 20 -4.13 -16.00 -10.45
C GLN A 20 -3.22 -16.59 -9.36
N LEU A 21 -2.59 -15.74 -8.54
CA LEU A 21 -1.66 -16.18 -7.50
C LEU A 21 -2.38 -16.49 -6.19
N TRP A 22 -3.30 -15.62 -5.76
CA TRP A 22 -4.15 -15.75 -4.56
C TRP A 22 -3.48 -16.44 -3.35
N ASP A 23 -2.23 -16.06 -3.05
CA ASP A 23 -1.41 -16.65 -1.99
C ASP A 23 -0.59 -15.54 -1.32
N ASP A 24 -0.74 -15.38 0.00
CA ASP A 24 -0.12 -14.31 0.79
C ASP A 24 1.42 -14.34 0.72
N SER A 25 1.98 -15.54 0.65
CA SER A 25 3.40 -15.84 0.66
C SER A 25 4.08 -15.41 -0.65
N ILE A 26 3.28 -15.22 -1.70
CA ILE A 26 3.74 -14.79 -3.02
C ILE A 26 3.38 -13.32 -3.26
N VAL A 27 2.14 -12.92 -2.96
CA VAL A 27 1.62 -11.59 -3.28
C VAL A 27 2.33 -10.52 -2.44
N THR A 28 2.58 -10.78 -1.15
CA THR A 28 3.23 -9.81 -0.25
C THR A 28 4.68 -9.50 -0.69
N PRO A 29 5.56 -10.51 -0.90
CA PRO A 29 6.92 -10.24 -1.38
C PRO A 29 6.96 -9.60 -2.77
N LEU A 30 6.01 -9.94 -3.66
CA LEU A 30 5.91 -9.29 -4.96
C LEU A 30 5.57 -7.80 -4.83
N HIS A 31 4.64 -7.44 -3.94
CA HIS A 31 4.30 -6.04 -3.69
C HIS A 31 5.50 -5.25 -3.16
N LEU A 32 6.20 -5.80 -2.15
CA LEU A 32 7.39 -5.17 -1.56
C LEU A 32 8.56 -5.07 -2.54
N SER A 33 8.82 -6.12 -3.32
CA SER A 33 9.89 -6.11 -4.32
C SER A 33 9.63 -5.06 -5.40
N LEU A 34 8.39 -4.90 -5.85
CA LEU A 34 8.05 -3.86 -6.83
C LEU A 34 8.23 -2.45 -6.24
N LEU A 35 7.87 -2.23 -4.97
CA LEU A 35 8.14 -0.98 -4.27
C LEU A 35 9.64 -0.69 -4.17
N ALA A 36 10.45 -1.70 -3.85
CA ALA A 36 11.91 -1.56 -3.79
C ALA A 36 12.51 -1.23 -5.16
N ILE A 37 12.07 -1.91 -6.22
CA ILE A 37 12.48 -1.61 -7.62
C ILE A 37 12.08 -0.19 -8.00
N CYS A 38 10.85 0.21 -7.67
CA CYS A 38 10.32 1.54 -7.92
C CYS A 38 11.17 2.62 -7.22
N LEU A 39 11.52 2.41 -5.95
CA LEU A 39 12.40 3.29 -5.19
C LEU A 39 13.80 3.37 -5.81
N ALA A 40 14.42 2.22 -6.14
CA ALA A 40 15.73 2.17 -6.75
C ALA A 40 15.76 2.89 -8.11
N TYR A 41 14.74 2.68 -8.94
CA TYR A 41 14.57 3.37 -10.21
C TYR A 41 14.42 4.87 -10.01
N ALA A 42 13.59 5.30 -9.05
CA ALA A 42 13.38 6.72 -8.75
C ALA A 42 14.67 7.43 -8.32
N ILE A 43 15.50 6.77 -7.51
CA ILE A 43 16.81 7.27 -7.09
C ILE A 43 17.73 7.40 -8.32
N TYR A 44 17.75 6.38 -9.19
CA TYR A 44 18.56 6.38 -10.41
C TYR A 44 18.22 7.56 -11.34
N ILE A 45 16.93 7.80 -11.58
CA ILE A 45 16.47 8.95 -12.39
C ILE A 45 16.37 10.27 -11.62
N LYS A 46 16.82 10.29 -10.35
CA LYS A 46 16.76 11.46 -9.44
C LYS A 46 15.36 12.07 -9.28
N ASN A 47 14.30 11.27 -9.40
CA ASN A 47 12.92 11.71 -9.19
C ASN A 47 12.54 11.61 -7.71
N ILE A 48 12.67 12.73 -6.98
CA ILE A 48 12.42 12.82 -5.54
C ILE A 48 10.96 12.51 -5.18
N ASN A 49 9.99 12.95 -5.99
CA ASN A 49 8.57 12.73 -5.73
C ASN A 49 8.24 11.23 -5.73
N MET A 50 8.71 10.54 -6.77
CA MET A 50 8.56 9.10 -6.91
C MET A 50 9.30 8.34 -5.80
N ALA A 51 10.54 8.75 -5.48
CA ALA A 51 11.34 8.12 -4.43
C ALA A 51 10.67 8.23 -3.06
N HIS A 52 10.11 9.39 -2.71
CA HIS A 52 9.40 9.56 -1.44
C HIS A 52 8.10 8.76 -1.38
N ILE A 53 7.30 8.73 -2.46
CA ILE A 53 6.06 7.92 -2.49
C ILE A 53 6.39 6.44 -2.28
N ALA A 54 7.29 5.88 -3.10
CA ALA A 54 7.70 4.48 -2.97
C ALA A 54 8.36 4.21 -1.61
N GLY A 55 9.21 5.12 -1.14
CA GLY A 55 9.93 4.99 0.13
C GLY A 55 9.02 5.00 1.35
N PHE A 56 8.03 5.90 1.42
CA PHE A 56 7.09 5.92 2.55
C PHE A 56 6.24 4.67 2.61
N ILE A 57 5.73 4.21 1.46
CA ILE A 57 4.92 2.98 1.38
C ILE A 57 5.79 1.79 1.76
N LEU A 58 6.98 1.64 1.17
CA LEU A 58 7.89 0.53 1.46
C LEU A 58 8.26 0.48 2.94
N LEU A 59 8.61 1.62 3.53
CA LEU A 59 9.02 1.69 4.92
C LEU A 59 7.88 1.31 5.87
N ILE A 60 6.69 1.88 5.69
CA ILE A 60 5.59 1.65 6.62
C ILE A 60 5.02 0.23 6.44
N THR A 61 4.82 -0.24 5.21
CA THR A 61 4.36 -1.60 4.94
C THR A 61 5.40 -2.64 5.37
N GLY A 62 6.68 -2.40 5.13
CA GLY A 62 7.76 -3.29 5.55
C GLY A 62 7.90 -3.38 7.07
N VAL A 63 7.77 -2.26 7.79
CA VAL A 63 7.74 -2.27 9.26
C VAL A 63 6.50 -3.02 9.77
N ASN A 64 5.33 -2.81 9.18
CA ASN A 64 4.12 -3.54 9.55
C ASN A 64 4.33 -5.06 9.43
N GLN A 65 4.87 -5.52 8.30
CA GLN A 65 5.15 -6.95 8.10
C GLN A 65 6.19 -7.49 9.08
N ALA A 66 7.28 -6.75 9.33
CA ALA A 66 8.30 -7.14 10.29
C ALA A 66 7.75 -7.30 11.72
N VAL A 67 6.77 -6.47 12.13
CA VAL A 67 6.11 -6.60 13.45
C VAL A 67 5.40 -7.95 13.60
N PHE A 68 4.78 -8.47 12.54
CA PHE A 68 4.13 -9.78 12.55
C PHE A 68 5.13 -10.93 12.41
N GLU A 69 6.14 -10.81 11.53
CA GLU A 69 7.15 -11.87 11.31
C GLU A 69 8.06 -12.09 12.53
N ILE A 70 8.44 -11.03 13.23
CA ILE A 70 9.27 -11.11 14.45
C ILE A 70 8.45 -11.63 15.65
N GLY A 71 7.12 -11.74 15.49
CA GLY A 71 6.23 -12.22 16.54
C GLY A 71 6.02 -11.20 17.67
N LEU A 72 6.26 -9.91 17.41
CA LEU A 72 5.92 -8.83 18.36
C LEU A 72 4.41 -8.76 18.57
N VAL A 73 3.65 -9.03 17.51
CA VAL A 73 2.21 -9.30 17.56
C VAL A 73 2.02 -10.74 17.12
N ASN A 74 2.08 -11.66 18.08
CA ASN A 74 1.98 -13.09 17.81
C ASN A 74 0.56 -13.61 18.08
N SER A 75 0.12 -14.52 17.22
CA SER A 75 -1.04 -15.41 17.44
C SER A 75 -0.84 -16.38 18.62
N ILE A 76 0.32 -16.31 19.28
CA ILE A 76 0.73 -17.05 20.50
C ILE A 76 0.43 -16.24 21.78
N THR A 77 -0.36 -15.17 21.69
CA THR A 77 -0.92 -14.55 22.89
C THR A 77 -1.80 -15.63 23.57
N PRO A 78 -1.58 -15.97 24.85
CA PRO A 78 -2.28 -17.09 25.48
C PRO A 78 -3.80 -16.91 25.31
N ASP A 79 -4.52 -18.01 25.05
CA ASP A 79 -5.99 -18.17 24.88
C ASP A 79 -6.90 -17.41 25.87
N SER A 80 -6.31 -16.71 26.84
CA SER A 80 -6.94 -15.85 27.83
C SER A 80 -7.92 -14.80 27.28
N SER A 81 -7.85 -14.40 26.00
CA SER A 81 -8.99 -13.78 25.31
C SER A 81 -8.81 -13.67 23.78
N ALA A 82 -9.58 -14.45 23.01
CA ALA A 82 -9.70 -14.31 21.55
C ALA A 82 -10.05 -12.87 21.11
N PHE A 83 -10.71 -12.12 22.00
CA PHE A 83 -10.95 -10.69 21.87
C PHE A 83 -9.66 -9.88 21.71
N LEU A 84 -8.72 -10.03 22.65
CA LEU A 84 -7.49 -9.25 22.69
C LEU A 84 -6.59 -9.56 21.49
N GLN A 85 -6.55 -10.83 21.07
CA GLN A 85 -5.78 -11.26 19.92
C GLN A 85 -6.24 -10.59 18.62
N GLY A 86 -7.54 -10.63 18.31
CA GLY A 86 -8.05 -9.97 17.10
C GLY A 86 -7.95 -8.44 17.18
N LEU A 87 -8.12 -7.85 18.36
CA LEU A 87 -7.90 -6.41 18.57
C LEU A 87 -6.44 -6.02 18.28
N LEU A 88 -5.47 -6.81 18.73
CA LEU A 88 -4.05 -6.54 18.46
C LEU A 88 -3.72 -6.72 16.98
N ILE A 89 -4.17 -7.79 16.33
CA ILE A 89 -3.85 -8.08 14.93
C ILE A 89 -4.49 -7.03 14.01
N TYR A 90 -5.81 -6.89 14.05
CA TYR A 90 -6.53 -5.99 13.15
C TYR A 90 -6.33 -4.52 13.54
N GLY A 91 -6.22 -4.22 14.83
CA GLY A 91 -5.93 -2.88 15.32
C GLY A 91 -4.54 -2.39 14.93
N THR A 92 -3.51 -3.26 14.96
CA THR A 92 -2.18 -2.91 14.48
C THR A 92 -2.19 -2.62 12.98
N ASN A 93 -2.78 -3.51 12.17
CA ASN A 93 -2.91 -3.29 10.72
C ASN A 93 -3.69 -2.01 10.39
N LEU A 94 -4.76 -1.72 11.12
CA LEU A 94 -5.53 -0.47 11.01
C LEU A 94 -4.65 0.75 11.31
N LEU A 95 -3.89 0.71 12.40
CA LEU A 95 -3.02 1.82 12.81
C LEU A 95 -1.94 2.08 11.75
N PHE A 96 -1.26 1.05 11.26
CA PHE A 96 -0.26 1.21 10.18
C PHE A 96 -0.88 1.75 8.90
N SER A 97 -2.05 1.26 8.50
CA SER A 97 -2.77 1.73 7.32
C SER A 97 -3.19 3.21 7.46
N PHE A 98 -3.65 3.61 8.64
CA PHE A 98 -4.05 4.98 8.93
C PHE A 98 -2.85 5.93 8.97
N VAL A 99 -1.73 5.51 9.56
CA VAL A 99 -0.47 6.26 9.54
C VAL A 99 0.00 6.45 8.11
N LEU A 100 0.00 5.40 7.29
CA LEU A 100 0.41 5.47 5.89
C LEU A 100 -0.50 6.39 5.07
N ALA A 101 -1.82 6.26 5.22
CA ALA A 101 -2.78 7.16 4.58
C ALA A 101 -2.51 8.63 4.96
N SER A 102 -2.27 8.91 6.24
CA SER A 102 -1.96 10.25 6.74
C SER A 102 -0.65 10.79 6.16
N VAL A 103 0.40 9.97 6.14
CA VAL A 103 1.70 10.30 5.54
C VAL A 103 1.55 10.64 4.06
N LEU A 104 0.70 9.90 3.34
CA LEU A 104 0.46 10.13 1.91
C LEU A 104 -0.42 11.37 1.64
N ILE A 105 -1.40 11.67 2.50
CA ILE A 105 -2.18 12.93 2.42
C ILE A 105 -1.26 14.13 2.58
N PHE A 106 -0.35 14.09 3.56
CA PHE A 106 0.59 15.17 3.83
C PHE A 106 1.94 15.01 3.13
N ARG A 107 2.04 14.13 2.12
CA ARG A 107 3.30 13.72 1.48
C ARG A 107 4.13 14.90 1.05
N VAL A 108 3.53 15.88 0.37
CA VAL A 108 4.25 17.07 -0.15
C VAL A 108 4.86 17.89 0.98
N GLN A 109 4.13 18.10 2.08
CA GLN A 109 4.61 18.88 3.22
C GLN A 109 5.73 18.14 3.95
N LEU A 110 5.54 16.84 4.19
CA LEU A 110 6.53 15.98 4.84
C LEU A 110 7.81 15.88 3.99
N SER A 111 7.65 15.67 2.69
CA SER A 111 8.75 15.61 1.73
C SER A 111 9.58 16.88 1.74
N ARG A 112 8.94 18.06 1.75
CA ARG A 112 9.65 19.35 1.77
C ARG A 112 10.45 19.53 3.04
N LYS A 113 9.92 19.08 4.17
CA LYS A 113 10.61 19.12 5.46
C LYS A 113 11.81 18.16 5.51
N ILE A 114 11.72 17.00 4.87
CA ILE A 114 12.79 16.00 4.86
C ILE A 114 13.90 16.38 3.87
N SER A 115 13.59 16.56 2.58
CA SER A 115 14.62 16.72 1.55
C SER A 115 15.03 18.17 1.29
N HIS A 116 14.35 19.16 1.89
CA HIS A 116 14.59 20.59 1.67
C HIS A 116 14.60 21.02 0.20
N SER A 117 14.05 20.18 -0.70
CA SER A 117 14.08 20.39 -2.13
C SER A 117 12.88 21.20 -2.60
N LYS A 118 13.14 22.19 -3.46
CA LYS A 118 12.09 22.97 -4.12
C LYS A 118 11.38 22.20 -5.23
N ASN A 119 11.95 21.09 -5.71
CA ASN A 119 11.41 20.26 -6.79
C ASN A 119 10.30 19.29 -6.32
N ILE A 120 9.76 19.50 -5.12
CA ILE A 120 8.71 18.66 -4.56
C ILE A 120 7.36 19.23 -4.93
N GLU A 121 6.64 18.46 -5.73
CA GLU A 121 5.40 18.83 -6.36
C GLU A 121 4.31 17.80 -6.07
N LEU A 122 3.07 18.25 -6.14
CA LEU A 122 1.90 17.39 -6.08
C LEU A 122 1.78 16.65 -7.42
N THR A 123 1.82 15.32 -7.37
CA THR A 123 1.69 14.46 -8.55
C THR A 123 0.28 13.88 -8.62
N HIS A 124 -0.12 13.42 -9.81
CA HIS A 124 -1.39 12.68 -9.95
C HIS A 124 -1.44 11.41 -9.11
N PHE A 125 -0.29 10.84 -8.78
CA PHE A 125 -0.17 9.61 -8.00
C PHE A 125 -0.44 9.82 -6.51
N ASP A 126 -0.21 11.01 -5.96
CA ASP A 126 -0.63 11.32 -4.59
C ASP A 126 -2.12 11.09 -4.42
N GLY A 127 -2.91 11.52 -5.43
CA GLY A 127 -4.33 11.32 -5.49
C GLY A 127 -4.73 9.84 -5.45
N ILE A 128 -3.92 8.94 -6.00
CA ILE A 128 -4.24 7.51 -6.07
C ILE A 128 -3.82 6.81 -4.78
N PHE A 129 -2.56 6.98 -4.36
CA PHE A 129 -2.02 6.20 -3.25
C PHE A 129 -2.72 6.48 -1.92
N HIS A 130 -3.03 7.74 -1.59
CA HIS A 130 -3.72 8.00 -0.31
C HIS A 130 -5.10 7.32 -0.26
N TRP A 131 -5.87 7.31 -1.37
CA TRP A 131 -7.15 6.61 -1.43
C TRP A 131 -7.01 5.09 -1.30
N VAL A 132 -5.96 4.50 -1.89
CA VAL A 132 -5.67 3.07 -1.73
C VAL A 132 -5.47 2.71 -0.26
N PHE A 133 -4.68 3.50 0.49
CA PHE A 133 -4.43 3.22 1.90
C PHE A 133 -5.59 3.62 2.83
N ILE A 134 -6.41 4.60 2.44
CA ILE A 134 -7.71 4.84 3.10
C ILE A 134 -8.62 3.61 2.93
N TYR A 135 -8.69 3.04 1.72
CA TYR A 135 -9.45 1.82 1.48
C TYR A 135 -8.95 0.66 2.37
N ILE A 136 -7.64 0.42 2.43
CA ILE A 136 -7.08 -0.63 3.31
C ILE A 136 -7.42 -0.35 4.78
N ALA A 137 -7.34 0.91 5.23
CA ALA A 137 -7.74 1.27 6.59
C ALA A 137 -9.24 0.99 6.85
N ILE A 138 -10.12 1.25 5.89
CA ILE A 138 -11.54 0.92 5.99
C ILE A 138 -11.73 -0.60 6.10
N ILE A 139 -11.05 -1.40 5.27
CA ILE A 139 -11.13 -2.88 5.36
C ILE A 139 -10.67 -3.37 6.73
N ASN A 140 -9.53 -2.87 7.22
CA ASN A 140 -9.01 -3.20 8.57
C ASN A 140 -9.95 -2.76 9.70
N PHE A 141 -10.66 -1.66 9.53
CA PHE A 141 -11.67 -1.21 10.49
C PHE A 141 -12.91 -2.13 10.47
N LEU A 142 -13.38 -2.51 9.28
CA LEU A 142 -14.54 -3.38 9.13
C LEU A 142 -14.28 -4.79 9.68
N ILE A 143 -13.12 -5.39 9.43
CA ILE A 143 -12.78 -6.69 10.02
C ILE A 143 -12.67 -6.62 11.54
N LEU A 144 -12.16 -5.52 12.09
CA LEU A 144 -12.12 -5.31 13.53
C LEU A 144 -13.53 -5.22 14.13
N LEU A 145 -14.47 -4.57 13.42
CA LEU A 145 -15.87 -4.52 13.82
C LEU A 145 -16.56 -5.88 13.71
N GLU A 146 -16.31 -6.65 12.65
CA GLU A 146 -16.83 -8.02 12.52
C GLU A 146 -16.28 -8.92 13.64
N HIS A 147 -15.00 -8.81 13.97
CA HIS A 147 -14.40 -9.54 15.09
C HIS A 147 -15.02 -9.17 16.43
N LEU A 148 -15.25 -7.87 16.66
CA LEU A 148 -15.96 -7.38 17.84
C LEU A 148 -17.39 -7.92 17.91
N ALA A 149 -18.10 -7.91 16.78
CA ALA A 149 -19.46 -8.43 16.66
C ALA A 149 -19.53 -9.94 16.93
N TYR A 150 -18.58 -10.69 16.39
CA TYR A 150 -18.44 -12.13 16.61
C TYR A 150 -18.20 -12.45 18.08
N VAL A 151 -17.25 -11.78 18.73
CA VAL A 151 -16.84 -12.11 20.11
C VAL A 151 -17.82 -11.59 21.16
N LEU A 152 -18.39 -10.38 20.99
CA LEU A 152 -19.27 -9.78 22.00
C LEU A 152 -20.75 -10.10 21.84
N PHE A 153 -21.22 -10.31 20.61
CA PHE A 153 -22.65 -10.46 20.30
C PHE A 153 -23.01 -11.83 19.71
N ASP A 154 -22.03 -12.75 19.61
CA ASP A 154 -22.17 -14.09 19.00
C ASP A 154 -22.77 -14.07 17.57
N LEU A 155 -22.52 -12.99 16.83
CA LEU A 155 -23.04 -12.79 15.46
C LEU A 155 -22.24 -13.59 14.43
N LYS A 156 -22.33 -14.92 14.51
CA LYS A 156 -21.57 -15.87 13.66
C LYS A 156 -21.85 -15.78 12.16
N SER A 157 -22.94 -15.12 11.75
CA SER A 157 -23.30 -14.92 10.34
C SER A 157 -22.69 -13.66 9.71
N TRP A 158 -21.99 -12.82 10.48
CA TRP A 158 -21.34 -11.60 10.00
C TRP A 158 -19.84 -11.82 9.81
N THR A 159 -19.48 -12.63 8.81
CA THR A 159 -18.09 -12.96 8.47
C THR A 159 -17.71 -12.53 7.05
N PHE A 160 -18.48 -11.66 6.40
CA PHE A 160 -18.28 -11.35 4.99
C PHE A 160 -16.91 -10.72 4.72
N ILE A 161 -16.47 -9.78 5.56
CA ILE A 161 -15.16 -9.16 5.43
C ILE A 161 -14.08 -10.13 5.89
N TYR A 162 -14.30 -10.87 6.98
CA TYR A 162 -13.36 -11.89 7.46
C TYR A 162 -13.03 -12.92 6.36
N ASP A 163 -14.05 -13.47 5.69
CA ASP A 163 -13.91 -14.51 4.67
C ASP A 163 -13.25 -14.00 3.37
N ASN A 164 -13.31 -12.69 3.12
CA ASN A 164 -12.77 -12.06 1.90
C ASN A 164 -11.59 -11.11 2.16
N PHE A 165 -11.08 -11.07 3.40
CA PHE A 165 -10.14 -10.05 3.86
C PHE A 165 -8.89 -9.97 3.00
N GLU A 166 -8.25 -11.12 2.77
CA GLU A 166 -7.04 -11.23 1.95
C GLU A 166 -7.28 -10.72 0.53
N GLY A 167 -8.37 -11.17 -0.10
CA GLY A 167 -8.74 -10.75 -1.45
C GLY A 167 -8.96 -9.24 -1.56
N LEU A 168 -9.63 -8.65 -0.57
CA LEU A 168 -9.86 -7.21 -0.49
C LEU A 168 -8.53 -6.43 -0.38
N VAL A 169 -7.57 -6.94 0.39
CA VAL A 169 -6.22 -6.35 0.51
C VAL A 169 -5.41 -6.55 -0.78
N TYR A 170 -5.47 -7.71 -1.41
CA TYR A 170 -4.76 -8.00 -2.66
C TYR A 170 -5.22 -7.10 -3.81
N ILE A 171 -6.51 -6.74 -3.87
CA ILE A 171 -7.01 -5.76 -4.82
C ILE A 171 -6.32 -4.40 -4.60
N ALA A 172 -6.17 -3.96 -3.35
CA ALA A 172 -5.48 -2.69 -3.06
C ALA A 172 -4.00 -2.75 -3.45
N TRP A 173 -3.32 -3.85 -3.17
CA TRP A 173 -1.93 -4.04 -3.58
C TRP A 173 -1.78 -4.10 -5.11
N ALA A 174 -2.71 -4.74 -5.82
CA ALA A 174 -2.71 -4.75 -7.28
C ALA A 174 -2.86 -3.34 -7.86
N VAL A 175 -3.79 -2.54 -7.31
CA VAL A 175 -3.97 -1.13 -7.68
C VAL A 175 -2.70 -0.32 -7.38
N SER A 176 -2.11 -0.52 -6.20
CA SER A 176 -0.85 0.12 -5.80
C SER A 176 0.27 -0.22 -6.78
N CYS A 177 0.48 -1.51 -7.10
CA CYS A 177 1.47 -1.97 -8.05
C CYS A 177 1.25 -1.38 -9.45
N GLY A 178 -0.01 -1.31 -9.91
CA GLY A 178 -0.35 -0.76 -11.22
C GLY A 178 -0.03 0.74 -11.30
N ALA A 179 -0.30 1.47 -10.22
CA ALA A 179 0.08 2.86 -10.07
C ALA A 179 1.61 3.06 -10.04
N LEU A 180 2.35 2.19 -9.35
CA LEU A 180 3.84 2.23 -9.32
C LEU A 180 4.44 2.01 -10.72
N LEU A 181 3.98 0.97 -11.44
CA LEU A 181 4.42 0.73 -12.82
C LEU A 181 4.13 1.93 -13.73
N THR A 182 2.93 2.49 -13.63
CA THR A 182 2.56 3.65 -14.45
C THR A 182 3.45 4.85 -14.13
N MET A 183 3.75 5.07 -12.84
CA MET A 183 4.65 6.15 -12.41
C MET A 183 6.06 6.00 -12.99
N MET A 184 6.59 4.77 -13.01
CA MET A 184 7.88 4.47 -13.65
C MET A 184 7.86 4.75 -15.15
N ILE A 185 6.83 4.28 -15.86
CA ILE A 185 6.70 4.46 -17.32
C ILE A 185 6.59 5.95 -17.67
N CYS A 186 5.80 6.72 -16.92
CA CYS A 186 5.65 8.16 -17.12
C CYS A 186 6.98 8.88 -16.90
N SER A 187 7.67 8.59 -15.80
CA SER A 187 8.96 9.22 -15.50
C SER A 187 10.04 8.90 -16.54
N SER A 188 10.04 7.67 -17.09
CA SER A 188 10.93 7.29 -18.21
C SER A 188 10.67 8.09 -19.49
N LYS A 189 9.40 8.42 -19.75
CA LYS A 189 9.02 9.15 -20.96
C LYS A 189 9.40 10.62 -20.89
N ASP A 190 9.25 11.23 -19.72
CA ASP A 190 9.62 12.63 -19.51
C ASP A 190 11.14 12.80 -19.58
N ASN A 191 11.91 11.90 -18.94
CA ASN A 191 13.37 11.95 -19.00
C ASN A 191 13.91 11.83 -20.45
N ARG A 192 13.31 10.96 -21.28
CA ARG A 192 13.68 10.84 -22.70
C ARG A 192 13.34 12.07 -23.54
N ARG A 193 12.30 12.83 -23.18
CA ARG A 193 11.95 14.07 -23.86
C ARG A 193 12.95 15.17 -23.55
N ASP A 194 13.41 15.24 -22.31
CA ASP A 194 14.41 16.22 -21.88
C ASP A 194 15.77 15.94 -22.53
N GLU A 195 16.16 14.67 -22.65
CA GLU A 195 17.39 14.27 -23.37
C GLU A 195 17.30 14.57 -24.88
N ALA A 196 16.15 14.36 -25.53
CA ALA A 196 15.97 14.63 -26.96
C ALA A 196 15.84 16.12 -27.29
N GLY A 197 15.45 16.97 -26.34
CA GLY A 197 15.39 18.43 -26.50
C GLY A 197 16.72 19.14 -26.19
N ALA A 198 17.70 18.43 -25.64
CA ALA A 198 19.04 18.93 -25.31
C ALA A 198 20.10 18.63 -26.38
N LEU A 199 19.74 17.93 -27.46
CA LEU A 199 20.55 17.64 -28.65
C LEU A 199 20.13 18.53 -29.82
#